data_AF-A0A932J7U6-F1
#
_entry.id   AF-A0A932J7U6-F1
#
_cell.length_a   1.000
_cell.length_b   1.000
_cell.length_c   1.000
_cell.angle_alpha   90.00
_cell.angle_beta   90.00
_cell.angle_gamma   90.00
#
_symmetry.space_group_name_H-M   'P 1'
#
loop_
_entity.id
_entity.type
_entity.pdbx_description
1 polymer ?
#
loop_
_entity_poly.entity_id
_entity_poly.type
_entity_poly.pdbx_seq_one_letter_code
_entity_poly.pdbx_strand_id
1 'polypeptide(L)'
;MPRQKFNVGETAEVNCTYFENGKRVTGWLTGSVVEADFRMAAIKFTTDVFSSNGWPVPDRILWCAHGSPNIRRLYSFNPLSKKKGDLL
;
A
#
# COMPACT_ATOMS: atom_id res chain seq x y z
N MET A 1 -19.01 -4.00 8.77
CA MET A 1 -17.82 -3.45 9.46
C MET A 1 -17.23 -2.34 8.60
N PRO A 2 -16.90 -1.16 9.14
CA PRO A 2 -16.26 -0.11 8.36
C PRO A 2 -14.87 -0.57 7.90
N ARG A 3 -14.52 -0.31 6.63
CA ARG A 3 -13.17 -0.62 6.11
C ARG A 3 -12.17 0.27 6.85
N GLN A 4 -11.15 -0.34 7.45
CA GLN A 4 -10.15 0.37 8.22
C GLN A 4 -9.28 1.23 7.29
N LYS A 5 -9.17 2.53 7.59
CA LYS A 5 -8.37 3.51 6.82
C LYS A 5 -6.88 3.33 7.06
N PHE A 6 -6.07 3.51 6.02
CA PHE A 6 -4.61 3.54 6.11
C PHE A 6 -4.14 4.82 6.79
N ASN A 7 -3.10 4.71 7.59
CA ASN A 7 -2.44 5.84 8.24
C ASN A 7 -1.02 6.04 7.71
N VAL A 8 -0.51 7.27 7.80
CA VAL A 8 0.89 7.59 7.45
C VAL A 8 1.84 6.71 8.26
N GLY A 9 2.87 6.17 7.59
CA GLY A 9 3.83 5.24 8.16
C GLY A 9 3.44 3.76 8.07
N GLU A 10 2.21 3.44 7.68
CA GLU A 10 1.83 2.05 7.37
C GLU A 10 2.46 1.57 6.05
N THR A 11 2.65 0.26 5.94
CA THR A 11 3.01 -0.40 4.69
C THR A 11 1.77 -0.98 4.02
N ALA A 12 1.66 -0.78 2.71
CA ALA A 12 0.58 -1.33 1.89
C ALA A 12 1.14 -1.97 0.63
N GLU A 13 0.41 -2.95 0.10
CA GLU A 13 0.62 -3.44 -1.25
C GLU A 13 -0.48 -2.91 -2.17
N VAL A 14 -0.08 -2.42 -3.34
CA VAL A 14 -1.00 -1.92 -4.37
C VAL A 14 -0.88 -2.80 -5.61
N ASN A 15 -2.00 -3.22 -6.16
CA ASN A 15 -2.04 -3.91 -7.45
C ASN A 15 -1.94 -2.87 -8.56
N CYS A 16 -0.73 -2.64 -9.07
CA CYS A 16 -0.45 -1.64 -10.08
C CYS A 16 0.55 -2.14 -11.12
N THR A 17 0.75 -1.35 -12.16
CA THR A 17 1.79 -1.60 -13.15
C THR A 17 3.07 -0.90 -12.72
N TYR A 18 4.20 -1.60 -12.79
CA TYR A 18 5.52 -1.10 -12.39
C TYR A 18 6.64 -1.73 -13.24
N PHE A 19 7.85 -1.17 -13.14
CA PHE A 19 9.03 -1.77 -13.74
C PHE A 19 9.63 -2.85 -12.82
N GLU A 20 9.92 -4.02 -13.37
CA GLU A 20 10.69 -5.06 -12.71
C GLU A 20 11.68 -5.64 -13.73
N ASN A 21 12.98 -5.65 -13.39
CA ASN A 21 14.04 -6.17 -14.26
C ASN A 21 14.00 -5.57 -15.69
N GLY A 22 13.76 -4.26 -15.79
CA GLY A 22 13.66 -3.54 -17.06
C GLY A 22 12.40 -3.83 -17.88
N LYS A 23 11.44 -4.59 -17.34
CA LYS A 23 10.17 -4.93 -18.00
C LYS A 23 8.99 -4.36 -17.24
N ARG A 24 7.96 -3.96 -17.97
CA ARG A 24 6.70 -3.48 -17.39
C ARG A 24 5.84 -4.68 -17.01
N VAL A 25 5.49 -4.81 -15.74
CA VAL A 25 4.68 -5.89 -15.18
C VAL A 25 3.53 -5.33 -14.36
N THR A 26 2.45 -6.11 -14.18
CA THR A 26 1.32 -5.74 -13.32
C THR A 26 1.20 -6.74 -12.20
N GLY A 27 1.11 -6.25 -10.96
CA GLY A 27 0.95 -7.09 -9.79
C GLY A 27 0.97 -6.29 -8.50
N TRP A 28 1.04 -7.00 -7.38
CA TRP A 28 1.14 -6.39 -6.06
C TRP A 28 2.55 -5.85 -5.84
N LEU A 29 2.65 -4.54 -5.59
CA LEU A 29 3.89 -3.86 -5.26
C LEU A 29 3.77 -3.26 -3.87
N THR A 30 4.77 -3.51 -3.02
CA THR A 30 4.84 -2.94 -1.67
C THR A 30 5.27 -1.47 -1.73
N GLY A 31 4.61 -0.62 -0.95
CA GLY A 31 4.95 0.78 -0.76
C GLY A 31 4.60 1.29 0.64
N SER A 32 5.03 2.51 0.95
CA SER A 32 4.79 3.17 2.25
C SER A 32 3.71 4.24 2.12
N VAL A 33 2.79 4.31 3.07
CA VAL A 33 1.79 5.37 3.14
C VAL A 33 2.47 6.65 3.61
N VAL A 34 2.57 7.64 2.73
CA VAL A 34 3.24 8.93 3.00
C VAL A 34 2.26 10.06 3.29
N GLU A 35 1.02 9.91 2.85
CA GLU A 35 -0.07 10.86 3.10
C GLU A 35 -1.39 10.10 3.16
N ALA A 36 -2.34 10.56 3.96
CA ALA A 36 -3.69 10.00 3.99
C ALA A 36 -4.71 11.06 4.38
N ASP A 37 -5.83 11.10 3.66
CA ASP A 37 -7.00 11.89 4.01
C ASP A 37 -8.19 10.97 4.37
N PHE A 38 -9.38 11.55 4.48
CA PHE A 38 -10.58 10.79 4.86
C PHE A 38 -11.06 9.79 3.79
N ARG A 39 -10.65 9.93 2.53
CA ARG A 39 -11.05 9.15 1.35
C ARG A 39 -9.95 8.23 0.83
N MET A 40 -8.71 8.70 0.76
CA MET A 40 -7.60 8.06 0.07
C MET A 40 -6.30 8.10 0.88
N ALA A 41 -5.38 7.22 0.49
CA ALA A 41 -4.00 7.20 0.94
C ALA A 41 -3.06 7.34 -0.25
N ALA A 42 -1.96 8.06 -0.07
CA ALA A 42 -0.88 8.19 -1.03
C ALA A 42 0.23 7.19 -0.67
N ILE A 43 0.52 6.28 -1.60
CA ILE A 43 1.49 5.20 -1.41
C ILE A 43 2.72 5.51 -2.26
N LYS A 44 3.86 5.68 -1.60
CA LYS A 44 5.16 5.91 -2.24
C LYS A 44 5.85 4.57 -2.52
N PHE A 45 6.35 4.42 -3.73
CA PHE A 45 7.11 3.26 -4.18
C PHE A 45 8.59 3.59 -4.42
N THR A 46 9.44 2.57 -4.31
CA THR A 46 10.87 2.64 -4.63
C THR A 46 11.13 2.52 -6.13
N THR A 47 10.25 1.83 -6.85
CA THR A 47 10.36 1.59 -8.29
C THR A 47 9.38 2.46 -9.08
N ASP A 48 9.68 2.68 -10.36
CA ASP A 48 8.81 3.38 -11.28
C ASP A 48 7.48 2.65 -11.45
N VAL A 49 6.38 3.39 -11.25
CA VAL A 49 5.00 2.90 -11.36
C VAL A 49 4.26 3.66 -12.44
N PHE A 50 3.15 3.08 -12.87
CA PHE A 50 2.30 3.63 -13.90
C PHE A 50 0.87 3.80 -13.38
N SER A 51 0.21 4.85 -13.83
CA SER A 51 -1.21 5.09 -13.59
C SER A 51 -2.08 4.05 -14.30
N SER A 52 -3.38 4.05 -14.00
CA SER A 52 -4.36 3.13 -14.60
C SER A 52 -4.51 3.29 -16.12
N ASN A 53 -4.26 4.50 -16.64
CA ASN A 53 -4.19 4.78 -18.08
C ASN A 53 -2.79 4.55 -18.68
N GLY A 54 -1.85 4.02 -17.89
CA GLY A 54 -0.57 3.51 -18.36
C GLY A 54 0.55 4.53 -18.51
N TRP A 55 0.37 5.76 -18.01
CA TRP A 55 1.41 6.79 -17.98
C TRP A 55 2.36 6.58 -16.81
N PRO A 56 3.66 6.87 -16.97
CA PRO A 56 4.60 6.85 -15.87
C PRO A 56 4.23 7.91 -14.84
N VAL A 57 4.42 7.58 -13.56
CA VAL A 57 4.15 8.47 -12.43
C VAL A 57 5.49 8.94 -11.87
N PRO A 58 5.95 10.18 -12.17
CA PRO A 58 7.32 10.61 -11.90
C PRO A 58 7.69 10.65 -10.41
N ASP A 59 6.72 10.97 -9.55
CA ASP A 59 6.91 10.98 -8.10
C ASP A 59 6.79 9.58 -7.49
N ARG A 60 6.45 8.55 -8.27
CA ARG A 60 6.22 7.18 -7.80
C ARG A 60 5.19 7.12 -6.66
N ILE A 61 4.16 7.97 -6.70
CA ILE A 61 3.09 7.99 -5.71
C ILE A 61 1.77 7.63 -6.37
N LEU A 62 1.12 6.58 -5.89
CA LEU A 62 -0.26 6.26 -6.29
C LEU A 62 -1.22 6.59 -5.15
N TRP A 63 -2.26 7.34 -5.49
CA TRP A 63 -3.39 7.58 -4.60
C TRP A 63 -4.40 6.45 -4.73
N CYS A 64 -4.72 5.82 -3.60
CA CYS A 64 -5.65 4.70 -3.52
C CYS A 64 -6.74 4.99 -2.48
N ALA A 65 -8.00 4.78 -2.85
CA ALA A 65 -9.10 4.82 -1.89
C ALA A 65 -8.90 3.75 -0.79
N HIS A 66 -9.19 4.10 0.48
CA HIS A 66 -9.02 3.19 1.63
C HIS A 66 -9.73 1.85 1.50
N GLY A 67 -10.79 1.79 0.67
CA GLY A 67 -11.57 0.60 0.39
C GLY A 67 -11.33 -0.04 -0.98
N SER A 68 -10.36 0.43 -1.76
CA SER A 68 -10.10 -0.13 -3.09
C SER A 68 -9.74 -1.62 -3.00
N PRO A 69 -10.23 -2.47 -3.92
CA PRO A 69 -9.77 -3.86 -4.00
C PRO A 69 -8.30 -3.97 -4.45
N ASN A 70 -7.72 -2.88 -4.96
CA ASN A 70 -6.33 -2.83 -5.44
C ASN A 70 -5.34 -2.35 -4.38
N ILE A 71 -5.74 -2.24 -3.11
CA ILE A 71 -4.84 -1.96 -1.99
C ILE A 71 -5.10 -2.93 -0.85
N ARG A 72 -4.03 -3.47 -0.24
CA ARG A 72 -4.13 -4.34 0.93
C ARG A 72 -3.05 -4.01 1.96
N ARG A 73 -3.36 -4.23 3.24
CA ARG A 73 -2.34 -4.17 4.30
C ARG A 73 -1.48 -5.41 4.23
N LEU A 74 -0.18 -5.21 4.41
CA LEU A 74 0.67 -6.31 4.85
C LEU A 74 0.35 -6.56 6.32
N TYR A 75 -0.11 -7.76 6.65
CA TYR A 75 -0.06 -8.19 8.04
C TYR A 75 1.42 -8.33 8.38
N SER A 76 2.01 -7.29 8.96
CA SER A 76 3.27 -7.44 9.66
C SER A 76 3.05 -8.50 10.72
N PHE A 77 3.64 -9.68 10.54
CA PHE A 77 3.81 -10.61 11.64
C PHE A 77 4.61 -9.87 12.70
N ASN A 78 3.93 -9.41 13.74
CA ASN A 78 4.58 -8.87 14.91
C ASN A 78 4.85 -10.06 15.85
N PRO A 79 6.08 -10.59 15.95
CA PRO A 79 6.39 -11.66 16.90
C PRO A 79 6.11 -11.27 18.36
N LEU A 80 5.91 -9.97 18.64
CA LEU A 80 5.57 -9.43 19.97
C LEU A 80 4.06 -9.24 20.20
N SER A 81 3.18 -9.67 19.29
CA SER A 81 1.72 -9.56 19.49
C SER A 81 1.13 -10.58 20.47
N LYS A 82 1.91 -11.53 21.02
CA LYS A 82 1.48 -12.34 22.17
C LYS A 82 2.02 -11.77 23.47
N LYS A 83 1.22 -10.92 24.13
CA LYS A 83 0.95 -10.98 25.58
C LYS A 83 0.08 -9.80 26.05
N LYS A 84 -1.19 -10.10 26.31
CA LYS A 84 -1.97 -9.60 27.47
C LYS A 84 -3.26 -10.42 27.49
N GLY A 85 -3.28 -11.47 28.32
CA GLY A 85 -4.43 -12.39 28.38
C GLY A 85 -4.33 -13.54 29.38
N ASP A 86 -3.14 -13.89 29.88
CA ASP A 86 -2.99 -14.91 30.93
C ASP A 86 -2.47 -14.26 32.21
N LEU A 87 -3.36 -13.68 33.01
CA LEU A 87 -3.23 -13.46 34.45
C LEU A 87 -4.61 -13.02 34.96
N LEU A 88 -5.52 -13.99 35.13
CA LEU A 88 -6.50 -14.10 36.21
C LEU A 88 -6.86 -15.59 36.36
#